data_AF-A0A0J6BDU7-F1
#
_entry.id   AF-A0A0J6BDU7-F1
#
_cell.length_a   1.000
_cell.length_b   1.000
_cell.length_c   1.000
_cell.angle_alpha   90.00
_cell.angle_beta   90.00
_cell.angle_gamma   90.00
#
_symmetry.space_group_name_H-M   'P 1'
#
loop_
_entity.id
_entity.type
_entity.pdbx_description
1 polymer ?
#
loop_
_entity_poly.entity_id
_entity_poly.type
_entity_poly.pdbx_seq_one_letter_code
_entity_poly.pdbx_strand_id
1 'polypeptide(L)'
;MAKVNSDPAAKTGAGGRRRPAEPDPVDVAADLSYRESRTALDLTLAELQASDLDVEAMSGLYRRAEAYARRCEQLLDQVEQDVALWSSDNPDATPIPYAP
;
A
#
# COMPACT_ATOMS: atom_id res chain seq x y z
N MET A 1 -44.99 -36.15 -29.73
CA MET A 1 -43.52 -36.19 -29.61
C MET A 1 -43.13 -35.41 -28.36
N ALA A 2 -42.81 -36.11 -27.27
CA ALA A 2 -42.38 -35.51 -26.02
C ALA A 2 -40.87 -35.24 -26.08
N LYS A 3 -40.42 -34.03 -25.74
CA LYS A 3 -39.01 -33.78 -25.41
C LYS A 3 -38.87 -33.74 -23.90
N VAL A 4 -38.08 -34.69 -23.42
CA VAL A 4 -37.80 -34.98 -22.02
C VAL A 4 -36.98 -33.84 -21.40
N ASN A 5 -37.37 -33.44 -20.19
CA ASN A 5 -36.59 -32.58 -19.33
C ASN A 5 -35.47 -33.43 -18.70
N SER A 6 -34.23 -32.93 -18.67
CA SER A 6 -33.12 -33.59 -17.96
C SER A 6 -32.04 -32.58 -17.60
N ASP A 7 -32.25 -31.94 -16.45
CA ASP A 7 -31.20 -31.72 -15.44
C ASP A 7 -31.61 -32.57 -14.23
N PRO A 8 -30.69 -33.11 -13.39
CA PRO A 8 -29.52 -32.39 -12.87
C PRO A 8 -28.26 -33.25 -12.62
N ALA A 9 -27.09 -32.63 -12.58
CA ALA A 9 -25.93 -33.19 -11.86
C ALA A 9 -25.10 -32.09 -11.20
N ALA A 10 -25.46 -31.82 -9.95
CA ALA A 10 -24.58 -31.18 -8.98
C ALA A 10 -23.26 -31.94 -8.88
N LYS A 11 -22.14 -31.25 -9.11
CA LYS A 11 -20.83 -31.66 -8.59
C LYS A 11 -20.42 -30.71 -7.48
N THR A 12 -20.82 -31.09 -6.28
CA THR A 12 -20.18 -30.70 -5.02
C THR A 12 -18.71 -31.10 -5.08
N GLY A 13 -17.81 -30.15 -4.88
CA GLY A 13 -16.38 -30.40 -4.82
C GLY A 13 -15.62 -29.24 -4.19
N ALA A 14 -15.28 -29.41 -2.92
CA ALA A 14 -14.31 -28.65 -2.12
C ALA A 14 -14.64 -27.15 -1.89
N GLY A 15 -15.38 -26.91 -0.80
CA GLY A 15 -15.31 -25.66 -0.05
C GLY A 15 -13.90 -25.48 0.51
N GLY A 16 -12.99 -24.95 -0.31
CA GLY A 16 -11.84 -24.22 0.21
C GLY A 16 -12.41 -23.01 0.92
N ARG A 17 -12.27 -22.97 2.25
CA ARG A 17 -12.40 -21.71 2.99
C ARG A 17 -11.48 -20.73 2.28
N ARG A 18 -12.01 -19.84 1.43
CA ARG A 18 -11.21 -18.78 0.81
C ARG A 18 -10.63 -18.04 1.99
N ARG A 19 -9.33 -18.22 2.23
CA ARG A 19 -8.60 -17.38 3.18
C ARG A 19 -8.92 -15.95 2.72
N PRO A 20 -9.38 -15.05 3.60
CA PRO A 20 -9.54 -13.66 3.23
C PRO A 20 -8.26 -13.24 2.50
N ALA A 21 -8.40 -12.70 1.29
CA ALA A 21 -7.25 -12.15 0.61
C ALA A 21 -6.64 -11.12 1.56
N GLU A 22 -5.34 -11.26 1.87
CA GLU A 22 -4.66 -10.18 2.57
C GLU A 22 -4.82 -8.91 1.72
N PRO A 23 -5.14 -7.76 2.33
CA PRO A 23 -5.26 -6.52 1.60
C PRO A 23 -3.96 -6.22 0.86
N ASP A 24 -4.06 -5.67 -0.34
CA ASP A 24 -2.87 -5.30 -1.12
C ASP A 24 -2.06 -4.28 -0.30
N PRO A 25 -0.74 -4.46 -0.13
CA PRO A 25 0.11 -3.49 0.56
C PRO A 25 -0.01 -2.07 0.01
N VAL A 26 -0.33 -1.92 -1.27
CA VAL A 26 -0.58 -0.61 -1.90
C VAL A 26 -1.84 0.03 -1.34
N ASP A 27 -2.93 -0.74 -1.20
CA ASP A 27 -4.20 -0.25 -0.65
C ASP A 27 -4.04 0.16 0.81
N VAL A 28 -3.28 -0.62 1.59
CA VAL A 28 -3.00 -0.30 3.00
C VAL A 28 -2.18 0.98 3.13
N ALA A 29 -1.21 1.20 2.23
CA ALA A 29 -0.34 2.37 2.28
C ALA A 29 -1.04 3.66 1.79
N ALA A 30 -2.04 3.56 0.91
CA ALA A 30 -2.66 4.70 0.24
C ALA A 30 -3.25 5.75 1.19
N ASP A 31 -3.82 5.31 2.32
CA ASP A 31 -4.50 6.19 3.27
C ASP A 31 -3.57 6.71 4.39
N LEU A 32 -2.31 6.27 4.42
CA LEU A 32 -1.36 6.65 5.47
C LEU A 32 -0.81 8.06 5.24
N SER A 33 -0.60 8.79 6.34
CA SER A 33 0.23 9.99 6.35
C SER A 33 1.71 9.65 6.17
N TYR A 34 2.55 10.67 5.95
CA TYR A 34 3.99 10.47 5.79
C TYR A 34 4.62 9.82 7.04
N ARG A 35 4.24 10.28 8.24
CA ARG A 35 4.78 9.73 9.50
C ARG A 35 4.38 8.28 9.72
N GLU A 36 3.12 7.94 9.40
CA GLU A 36 2.63 6.58 9.51
C GLU A 36 3.31 5.66 8.49
N SER A 37 3.40 6.09 7.23
CA SER A 37 4.08 5.35 6.16
C SER A 37 5.55 5.10 6.50
N ARG A 38 6.26 6.12 7.00
CA ARG A 38 7.65 5.99 7.43
C ARG A 38 7.80 5.04 8.61
N THR A 39 6.93 5.14 9.63
CA THR A 39 6.99 4.25 10.79
C THR A 39 6.72 2.80 10.36
N ALA A 40 5.74 2.57 9.51
CA ALA A 40 5.43 1.25 8.97
C ALA A 40 6.58 0.69 8.13
N LEU A 41 7.25 1.54 7.33
CA LEU A 41 8.45 1.18 6.59
C LEU A 41 9.59 0.75 7.53
N ASP A 42 9.89 1.55 8.56
CA ASP A 42 10.96 1.27 9.51
C ASP A 42 10.73 -0.09 10.22
N LEU A 43 9.49 -0.38 10.63
CA LEU A 43 9.12 -1.67 11.21
C LEU A 43 9.27 -2.83 10.22
N THR A 44 8.79 -2.65 8.99
CA THR A 44 8.88 -3.68 7.94
C THR A 44 10.33 -3.98 7.57
N LEU A 45 11.20 -2.96 7.53
CA LEU A 45 12.62 -3.13 7.28
C LEU A 45 13.33 -3.84 8.43
N ALA A 46 12.96 -3.55 9.67
CA ALA A 46 13.49 -4.26 10.83
C ALA A 46 13.13 -5.76 10.77
N GLU A 47 11.90 -6.09 10.36
CA GLU A 47 11.48 -7.48 10.14
C GLU A 47 12.25 -8.14 8.98
N LEU A 48 12.41 -7.46 7.84
CA LEU A 48 13.19 -7.98 6.69
C LEU A 48 14.65 -8.27 7.03
N GLN A 49 15.22 -7.50 7.97
CA GLN A 49 16.60 -7.64 8.41
C GLN A 49 16.79 -8.71 9.50
N ALA A 50 15.71 -9.34 9.97
CA ALA A 50 15.80 -10.46 10.89
C ALA A 50 16.43 -11.69 10.21
N SER A 51 17.24 -12.42 10.97
CA SER A 51 18.09 -13.50 10.46
C SER A 51 17.38 -14.84 10.22
N ASP A 52 16.08 -14.93 10.50
CA ASP A 52 15.30 -16.18 10.48
C ASP A 52 14.11 -16.17 9.52
N LEU A 53 14.08 -15.26 8.54
CA LEU A 53 12.99 -15.21 7.55
C LEU A 53 13.05 -16.33 6.52
N ASP A 54 11.87 -16.90 6.24
CA ASP A 54 11.66 -17.69 5.03
C ASP A 54 11.47 -16.79 3.79
N VAL A 55 11.70 -17.36 2.61
CA VAL A 55 11.70 -16.63 1.33
C VAL A 55 10.31 -16.05 0.99
N GLU A 56 9.23 -16.74 1.40
CA GLU A 56 7.86 -16.29 1.15
C GLU A 56 7.55 -15.03 1.96
N ALA A 57 7.86 -15.07 3.26
CA ALA A 57 7.78 -13.94 4.18
C ALA A 57 8.65 -12.76 3.71
N MET A 58 9.88 -13.04 3.26
CA MET A 58 10.78 -12.01 2.74
C MET A 58 10.20 -11.30 1.51
N SER A 59 9.57 -12.05 0.60
CA SER A 59 8.92 -11.46 -0.58
C SER A 59 7.68 -10.62 -0.22
N GLY A 60 6.89 -11.06 0.76
CA GLY A 60 5.71 -10.34 1.24
C GLY A 60 6.08 -9.04 1.95
N LEU A 61 7.07 -9.09 2.84
CA LEU A 61 7.59 -7.92 3.54
C LEU A 61 8.27 -6.95 2.59
N TYR A 62 9.01 -7.44 1.57
CA TYR A 62 9.59 -6.58 0.55
C TYR A 62 8.53 -5.77 -0.20
N ARG A 63 7.42 -6.40 -0.62
CA ARG A 63 6.31 -5.69 -1.28
C ARG A 63 5.66 -4.64 -0.39
N ARG A 64 5.50 -4.93 0.91
CA ARG A 64 5.00 -3.96 1.90
C ARG A 64 5.94 -2.78 2.06
N ALA A 65 7.24 -3.05 2.23
CA ALA A 65 8.25 -2.00 2.34
C ALA A 65 8.26 -1.11 1.09
N GLU A 66 8.17 -1.70 -0.10
CA GLU A 66 8.11 -0.94 -1.35
C GLU A 66 6.84 -0.07 -1.43
N ALA A 67 5.69 -0.58 -1.00
CA ALA A 67 4.46 0.21 -0.96
C ALA A 67 4.56 1.41 -0.01
N TYR A 68 5.10 1.22 1.20
CA TYR A 68 5.31 2.32 2.14
C TYR A 68 6.34 3.35 1.65
N ALA A 69 7.42 2.91 1.00
CA ALA A 69 8.41 3.79 0.40
C ALA A 69 7.79 4.64 -0.72
N ARG A 70 7.06 4.02 -1.66
CA ARG A 70 6.33 4.74 -2.72
C ARG A 70 5.35 5.76 -2.16
N ARG A 71 4.63 5.43 -1.08
CA ARG A 71 3.72 6.38 -0.43
C ARG A 71 4.46 7.58 0.14
N CYS A 72 5.61 7.37 0.76
CA CYS A 72 6.45 8.46 1.26
C CYS A 72 6.89 9.39 0.13
N GLU A 73 7.33 8.82 -1.00
CA GLU A 73 7.74 9.58 -2.19
C GLU A 73 6.57 10.40 -2.76
N GLN A 74 5.40 9.80 -2.97
CA GLN A 74 4.22 10.49 -3.47
C GLN A 74 3.80 11.70 -2.61
N LEU A 75 3.91 11.58 -1.29
CA LEU A 75 3.60 12.67 -0.38
C LEU A 75 4.63 13.80 -0.46
N LEU A 76 5.91 13.47 -0.66
CA LEU A 76 6.96 14.47 -0.87
C LEU A 76 6.81 15.17 -2.22
N ASP A 77 6.50 14.42 -3.28
CA ASP A 77 6.22 14.97 -4.62
C ASP A 77 5.03 15.94 -4.58
N GLN A 78 3.98 15.62 -3.82
CA GLN A 78 2.84 16.53 -3.63
C GLN A 78 3.26 17.82 -2.93
N VAL A 79 4.07 17.73 -1.87
CA VAL A 79 4.57 18.91 -1.16
C VAL A 79 5.49 19.74 -2.05
N GLU A 80 6.32 19.11 -2.87
CA GLU A 80 7.15 19.81 -3.86
C GLU A 80 6.30 20.60 -4.86
N GLN A 81 5.24 19.99 -5.39
CA GLN A 81 4.30 20.67 -6.28
C GLN A 81 3.60 21.85 -5.60
N ASP A 82 3.15 21.67 -4.36
CA ASP A 82 2.49 22.72 -3.58
C ASP A 82 3.43 23.91 -3.35
N VAL A 83 4.70 23.64 -2.98
CA VAL A 83 5.73 24.67 -2.79
C VAL A 83 6.07 25.39 -4.10
N ALA A 84 6.19 24.66 -5.20
CA ALA A 84 6.45 25.24 -6.53
C ALA A 84 5.31 26.18 -6.95
N LEU A 85 4.05 25.79 -6.72
CA LEU A 85 2.88 26.63 -6.97
C LEU A 85 2.90 27.89 -6.09
N TRP A 86 3.14 27.76 -4.78
CA TRP A 86 3.22 28.91 -3.87
C TRP A 86 4.34 29.89 -4.24
N SER A 87 5.50 29.38 -4.65
CA SER A 87 6.61 30.21 -5.13
C SER A 87 6.26 30.95 -6.41
N SER A 88 5.42 30.37 -7.27
CA SER A 88 4.98 31.00 -8.52
C SER A 88 3.89 32.04 -8.33
N ASP A 89 2.97 31.82 -7.38
CA ASP A 89 1.89 32.74 -7.04
C ASP A 89 2.38 33.95 -6.22
N ASN A 90 3.53 33.84 -5.56
CA ASN A 90 4.04 34.90 -4.68
C ASN A 90 5.58 35.05 -4.76
N PRO A 91 6.13 35.50 -5.91
CA PRO A 91 7.58 35.55 -6.15
C PRO A 91 8.34 36.55 -5.26
N ASP A 92 7.64 37.51 -4.64
CA ASP A 92 8.20 38.53 -3.75
C ASP A 92 7.90 38.24 -2.25
N ALA A 93 7.27 37.11 -1.93
CA ALA A 93 6.98 36.76 -0.54
C ALA A 93 8.29 36.47 0.22
N THR A 94 8.68 37.41 1.08
CA THR A 94 9.80 37.21 2.02
C THR A 94 9.47 35.99 2.90
N PRO A 95 10.29 34.91 2.90
CA PRO A 95 10.00 33.73 3.70
C PRO A 95 9.92 34.12 5.18
N ILE A 96 8.74 33.96 5.79
CA ILE A 96 8.56 34.26 7.21
C ILE A 96 9.18 33.07 7.97
N PRO A 97 10.23 33.29 8.80
CA PRO A 97 10.82 32.20 9.58
C PRO A 97 9.78 31.60 10.51
N TYR A 98 9.67 30.27 10.54
CA TYR A 98 8.84 29.59 11.52
C TYR A 98 9.42 29.85 12.92
N ALA A 99 8.68 30.56 13.77
CA ALA A 99 9.00 30.76 15.17
C ALA A 99 8.29 29.68 16.00
N PRO A 100 9.02 28.84 16.76
CA PRO A 100 8.45 27.78 17.60
C PRO A 100 7.67 28.31 18.81
#